data_AF-A0AAW6E1S6-F1
#
_entry.id   AF-A0AAW6E1S6-F1
#
_cell.length_a   1.000
_cell.length_b   1.000
_cell.length_c   1.000
_cell.angle_alpha   90.00
_cell.angle_beta   90.00
_cell.angle_gamma   90.00
#
_symmetry.space_group_name_H-M   'P 1'
#
loop_
_entity.id
_entity.type
_entity.pdbx_description
1 polymer ?
#
loop_
_entity_poly.entity_id
_entity_poly.type
_entity_poly.pdbx_seq_one_letter_code
_entity_poly.pdbx_strand_id
1 'polypeptide(L)'
;MKNVKRILALTVSAALAVSCFAGCGNGAKKNSDTIVIGCSGPLTGDAAQYGVAVKNAIELAVKDVNDAGGINGTKLSYVFEDDEADSGDKAVNAYNALKDNGMQVMVGTVTTGSCLAVIEKTKQDNIFQLTPSASAQDVIKNDNCFQVCFTDPNQGKGSADYIAENKLATKIAVIYDSSDAYSSGIFNTFKSEAEAKGLDIVAEQSFTKDSKTDFSAQISAAKNAGADLVFLPIYHQQASLILTQCKSANYNPTFFGCDGLDGLLSIKNFDTSLCEGVMLLTPFAADAQDQAIQDFVKKYKDAYNGETPNQFAADAYDGVMVLAELMKKEGITADMSASDICDKLKKAISDKDFSYDGLTGTGMKWGEDGAVSKDPKAVIIKNGAYSALTADDIAASTAQ
;
A
#
# COMPACT_ATOMS: atom_id res chain seq x y z
N MET A 1 48.73 -9.96 -61.58
CA MET A 1 48.06 -9.97 -60.25
C MET A 1 46.66 -10.56 -60.38
N LYS A 2 46.48 -11.88 -60.24
CA LYS A 2 45.14 -12.48 -60.18
C LYS A 2 45.08 -13.92 -59.61
N ASN A 3 46.06 -14.38 -58.81
CA ASN A 3 46.11 -15.78 -58.33
C ASN A 3 46.55 -15.96 -56.84
N VAL A 4 46.24 -15.04 -55.92
CA VAL A 4 46.63 -15.17 -54.49
C VAL A 4 45.46 -14.99 -53.52
N LYS A 5 44.26 -15.46 -53.86
CA LYS A 5 43.07 -15.34 -52.97
C LYS A 5 42.26 -16.62 -52.77
N ARG A 6 42.76 -17.80 -53.18
CA ARG A 6 42.00 -19.06 -53.06
C ARG A 6 42.69 -20.22 -52.33
N ILE A 7 43.86 -20.00 -51.75
CA ILE A 7 44.58 -21.06 -51.02
C ILE A 7 45.11 -20.46 -49.72
N LEU A 8 44.24 -20.42 -48.70
CA LEU A 8 44.57 -20.74 -47.29
C LEU A 8 43.31 -20.60 -46.39
N ALA A 9 42.16 -21.04 -46.88
CA ALA A 9 40.93 -21.17 -46.10
C ALA A 9 40.83 -22.56 -45.44
N LEU A 10 41.97 -23.18 -45.08
CA LEU A 10 42.05 -24.61 -44.74
C LEU A 10 42.99 -24.92 -43.56
N THR A 11 43.17 -23.98 -42.63
CA THR A 11 43.99 -24.17 -41.41
C THR A 11 43.33 -23.65 -40.12
N VAL A 12 41.99 -23.70 -40.02
CA VAL A 12 41.25 -23.33 -38.77
C VAL A 12 40.23 -24.42 -38.39
N SER A 13 40.60 -25.70 -38.53
CA SER A 13 39.69 -26.82 -38.23
C SER A 13 40.33 -27.96 -37.42
N ALA A 14 41.29 -27.64 -36.53
CA ALA A 14 41.94 -28.64 -35.67
C ALA A 14 42.23 -28.14 -34.25
N ALA A 15 41.21 -27.60 -33.58
CA ALA A 15 41.26 -27.33 -32.13
C ALA A 15 39.89 -27.51 -31.45
N LEU A 16 39.14 -28.52 -31.87
CA LEU A 16 37.90 -28.97 -31.25
C LEU A 16 38.03 -30.48 -31.01
N ALA A 17 38.53 -30.87 -29.84
CA ALA A 17 38.03 -32.01 -29.05
C ALA A 17 38.94 -32.28 -27.83
N VAL A 18 38.30 -32.27 -26.65
CA VAL A 18 38.71 -32.90 -25.37
C VAL A 18 39.71 -32.15 -24.47
N SER A 19 39.16 -31.30 -23.60
CA SER A 19 39.38 -31.45 -22.15
C SER A 19 38.14 -30.94 -21.40
N CYS A 20 37.24 -31.89 -21.14
CA CYS A 20 36.10 -31.76 -20.25
C CYS A 20 36.57 -31.68 -18.78
N PHE A 21 35.66 -31.15 -17.94
CA PHE A 21 35.61 -31.16 -16.47
C PHE A 21 36.21 -29.97 -15.71
N ALA A 22 35.55 -28.82 -15.81
CA ALA A 22 35.37 -27.89 -14.69
C ALA A 22 34.17 -26.97 -14.98
N GLY A 23 32.95 -27.41 -14.69
CA GLY A 23 31.77 -26.59 -15.00
C GLY A 23 30.43 -27.23 -14.67
N CYS A 24 30.36 -28.02 -13.60
CA CYS A 24 29.08 -28.42 -13.00
C CYS A 24 29.11 -27.98 -11.54
N GLY A 25 28.56 -26.79 -11.31
CA GLY A 25 28.26 -26.25 -10.00
C GLY A 25 27.10 -25.31 -10.19
N ASN A 26 25.88 -25.85 -10.05
CA ASN A 26 24.63 -25.12 -10.05
C ASN A 26 24.58 -24.26 -8.77
N GLY A 27 25.37 -23.18 -8.75
CA GLY A 27 25.32 -22.16 -7.72
C GLY A 27 24.42 -21.06 -8.23
N ALA A 28 23.26 -20.89 -7.61
CA ALA A 28 22.55 -19.62 -7.66
C ALA A 28 23.58 -18.51 -7.41
N LYS A 29 23.71 -17.56 -8.34
CA LYS A 29 24.45 -16.34 -8.06
C LYS A 29 23.76 -15.69 -6.86
N LYS A 30 24.32 -15.87 -5.65
CA LYS A 30 24.10 -14.92 -4.57
C LYS A 30 24.46 -13.57 -5.18
N ASN A 31 23.50 -12.64 -5.28
CA ASN A 31 23.80 -11.23 -5.47
C ASN A 31 24.53 -10.78 -4.20
N SER A 32 25.82 -11.10 -4.09
CA SER A 32 26.64 -10.85 -2.91
C SER A 32 26.83 -9.37 -2.59
N ASP A 33 26.36 -8.50 -3.48
CA ASP A 33 26.68 -7.08 -3.48
C ASP A 33 25.44 -6.20 -3.19
N THR A 34 24.25 -6.79 -3.02
CA THR A 34 23.02 -6.04 -2.75
C THR A 34 22.15 -6.66 -1.67
N ILE A 35 21.50 -5.83 -0.85
CA ILE A 35 20.38 -6.26 0.00
C ILE A 35 19.10 -6.25 -0.85
N VAL A 36 18.38 -7.37 -0.88
CA VAL A 36 17.16 -7.53 -1.71
C VAL A 36 15.90 -7.27 -0.88
N ILE A 37 15.16 -6.21 -1.24
CA ILE A 37 13.84 -5.88 -0.68
C ILE A 37 12.78 -6.60 -1.51
N GLY A 38 11.94 -7.43 -0.88
CA GLY A 38 10.77 -8.01 -1.53
C GLY A 38 9.49 -7.27 -1.21
N CYS A 39 8.55 -7.27 -2.16
CA CYS A 39 7.19 -6.83 -1.94
C CYS A 39 6.24 -7.67 -2.79
N SER A 40 5.04 -7.98 -2.28
CA SER A 40 3.94 -8.45 -3.11
C SER A 40 2.76 -7.50 -3.00
N GLY A 41 2.06 -7.34 -4.12
CA GLY A 41 0.83 -6.57 -4.19
C GLY A 41 0.11 -6.82 -5.52
N PRO A 42 -1.14 -6.37 -5.65
CA PRO A 42 -1.90 -6.56 -6.88
C PRO A 42 -1.28 -5.75 -8.02
N LEU A 43 -0.77 -6.42 -9.03
CA LEU A 43 -0.41 -5.81 -10.33
C LEU A 43 -1.54 -5.97 -11.35
N THR A 44 -2.51 -6.83 -11.05
CA THR A 44 -3.71 -7.08 -11.83
C THR A 44 -4.97 -7.05 -10.96
N GLY A 45 -6.14 -7.01 -11.60
CA GLY A 45 -7.44 -6.96 -10.92
C GLY A 45 -7.84 -5.56 -10.41
N ASP A 46 -8.91 -5.52 -9.61
CA ASP A 46 -9.57 -4.28 -9.17
C ASP A 46 -8.66 -3.35 -8.33
N ALA A 47 -7.68 -3.93 -7.63
CA ALA A 47 -6.75 -3.21 -6.77
C ALA A 47 -5.39 -2.94 -7.43
N ALA A 48 -5.22 -3.24 -8.74
CA ALA A 48 -3.94 -3.15 -9.45
C ALA A 48 -3.25 -1.79 -9.31
N GLN A 49 -4.03 -0.71 -9.27
CA GLN A 49 -3.52 0.65 -9.11
C GLN A 49 -2.68 0.80 -7.83
N TYR A 50 -3.02 0.10 -6.75
CA TYR A 50 -2.27 0.15 -5.50
C TYR A 50 -0.93 -0.55 -5.61
N GLY A 51 -0.88 -1.78 -6.10
CA GLY A 51 0.37 -2.51 -6.22
C GLY A 51 1.31 -1.89 -7.24
N VAL A 52 0.80 -1.34 -8.34
CA VAL A 52 1.62 -0.58 -9.30
C VAL A 52 2.22 0.67 -8.64
N ALA A 53 1.42 1.43 -7.89
CA ALA A 53 1.89 2.63 -7.21
C ALA A 53 2.97 2.32 -6.15
N VAL A 54 2.76 1.26 -5.36
CA VAL A 54 3.74 0.74 -4.38
C VAL A 54 5.03 0.30 -5.08
N LYS A 55 4.93 -0.49 -6.15
CA LYS A 55 6.10 -0.96 -6.92
C LYS A 55 6.95 0.21 -7.44
N ASN A 56 6.28 1.18 -8.04
CA ASN A 56 6.89 2.40 -8.56
C ASN A 56 7.59 3.20 -7.44
N ALA A 57 6.94 3.34 -6.28
CA ALA A 57 7.54 4.04 -5.15
C ALA A 57 8.76 3.30 -4.56
N ILE A 58 8.70 1.97 -4.44
CA ILE A 58 9.84 1.15 -3.99
C ILE A 58 11.02 1.33 -4.95
N GLU A 59 10.78 1.28 -6.25
CA GLU A 59 11.82 1.52 -7.27
C GLU A 59 12.48 2.90 -7.08
N LEU A 60 11.68 3.95 -6.90
CA LEU A 60 12.18 5.30 -6.67
C LEU A 60 12.96 5.45 -5.36
N ALA A 61 12.53 4.79 -4.28
CA ALA A 61 13.21 4.84 -2.99
C ALA A 61 14.54 4.08 -3.04
N VAL A 62 14.54 2.89 -3.63
CA VAL A 62 15.77 2.10 -3.87
C VAL A 62 16.77 2.89 -4.70
N LYS A 63 16.30 3.57 -5.75
CA LYS A 63 17.14 4.43 -6.58
C LYS A 63 17.77 5.55 -5.75
N ASP A 64 17.01 6.25 -4.92
CA ASP A 64 17.54 7.37 -4.13
C ASP A 64 18.55 6.90 -3.08
N VAL A 65 18.26 5.80 -2.37
CA VAL A 65 19.21 5.20 -1.43
C VAL A 65 20.51 4.82 -2.15
N ASN A 66 20.41 4.25 -3.35
CA ASN A 66 21.58 3.87 -4.14
C ASN A 66 22.36 5.07 -4.66
N ASP A 67 21.70 6.11 -5.15
CA ASP A 67 22.35 7.35 -5.60
C ASP A 67 23.02 8.09 -4.44
N ALA A 68 22.47 7.97 -3.22
CA ALA A 68 23.06 8.49 -1.98
C ALA A 68 24.24 7.65 -1.44
N GLY A 69 24.67 6.62 -2.19
CA GLY A 69 25.84 5.80 -1.85
C GLY A 69 25.50 4.38 -1.40
N GLY A 70 24.23 4.07 -1.12
CA GLY A 70 23.80 2.78 -0.58
C GLY A 70 23.86 2.72 0.96
N ILE A 71 23.73 1.50 1.50
CA ILE A 71 23.73 1.22 2.94
C ILE A 71 25.00 0.45 3.29
N ASN A 72 25.84 1.02 4.15
CA ASN A 72 27.06 0.37 4.66
C ASN A 72 27.96 -0.23 3.56
N GLY A 73 28.07 0.45 2.41
CA GLY A 73 28.87 0.00 1.26
C GLY A 73 28.16 -1.00 0.35
N THR A 74 26.88 -1.28 0.58
CA THR A 74 26.04 -2.20 -0.19
C THR A 74 24.89 -1.46 -0.88
N LYS A 75 24.51 -1.86 -2.10
CA LYS A 75 23.34 -1.29 -2.80
C LYS A 75 22.06 -2.02 -2.40
N LEU A 76 20.92 -1.36 -2.57
CA LEU A 76 19.62 -1.99 -2.52
C LEU A 76 19.24 -2.51 -3.91
N SER A 77 18.55 -3.64 -3.95
CA SER A 77 17.73 -4.05 -5.09
C SER A 77 16.33 -4.43 -4.61
N TYR A 78 15.37 -4.56 -5.52
CA TYR A 78 14.03 -5.00 -5.16
C TYR A 78 13.52 -6.09 -6.10
N VAL A 79 12.63 -6.92 -5.57
CA VAL A 79 11.83 -7.90 -6.32
C VAL A 79 10.36 -7.69 -5.96
N PHE A 80 9.48 -7.79 -6.95
CA PHE A 80 8.05 -7.52 -6.77
C PHE A 80 7.24 -8.59 -7.48
N GLU A 81 6.28 -9.19 -6.78
CA GLU A 81 5.43 -10.26 -7.30
C GLU A 81 3.94 -9.88 -7.24
N ASP A 82 3.18 -10.33 -8.23
CA ASP A 82 1.72 -10.12 -8.27
C ASP A 82 1.02 -11.14 -7.35
N ASP A 83 0.37 -10.64 -6.30
CA ASP A 83 -0.48 -11.46 -5.42
C ASP A 83 -1.98 -11.37 -5.79
N GLU A 84 -2.33 -10.57 -6.78
CA GLU A 84 -3.71 -10.33 -7.27
C GLU A 84 -4.69 -9.90 -6.18
N ALA A 85 -4.21 -9.34 -5.06
CA ALA A 85 -5.00 -9.09 -3.84
C ALA A 85 -5.76 -10.35 -3.35
N ASP A 86 -5.16 -11.52 -3.52
CA ASP A 86 -5.68 -12.80 -3.08
C ASP A 86 -5.38 -13.04 -1.59
N SER A 87 -6.32 -13.63 -0.87
CA SER A 87 -6.18 -13.96 0.55
C SER A 87 -5.76 -15.43 0.78
N GLY A 88 -5.16 -16.08 -0.21
CA GLY A 88 -4.84 -17.50 -0.20
C GLY A 88 -3.59 -17.85 -0.99
N ASP A 89 -3.71 -18.83 -1.88
CA ASP A 89 -2.56 -19.47 -2.53
C ASP A 89 -1.74 -18.53 -3.43
N LYS A 90 -2.35 -17.52 -4.05
CA LYS A 90 -1.59 -16.62 -4.94
C LYS A 90 -0.64 -15.72 -4.15
N ALA A 91 -1.09 -15.18 -3.02
CA ALA A 91 -0.22 -14.44 -2.10
C ALA A 91 0.91 -15.31 -1.55
N VAL A 92 0.61 -16.57 -1.19
CA VAL A 92 1.63 -17.53 -0.76
C VAL A 92 2.64 -17.83 -1.86
N ASN A 93 2.20 -18.00 -3.10
CA ASN A 93 3.08 -18.26 -4.24
C ASN A 93 3.95 -17.06 -4.57
N ALA A 94 3.39 -15.84 -4.55
CA ALA A 94 4.14 -14.60 -4.69
C ALA A 94 5.22 -14.49 -3.62
N TYR A 95 4.90 -14.75 -2.35
CA TYR A 95 5.89 -14.77 -1.27
C TYR A 95 7.03 -15.78 -1.49
N ASN A 96 6.70 -17.00 -1.90
CA ASN A 96 7.72 -18.01 -2.19
C ASN A 96 8.62 -17.59 -3.37
N ALA A 97 8.05 -16.98 -4.42
CA ALA A 97 8.82 -16.45 -5.53
C ALA A 97 9.75 -15.30 -5.12
N LEU A 98 9.31 -14.40 -4.23
CA LEU A 98 10.19 -13.35 -3.65
C LEU A 98 11.39 -13.97 -2.94
N LYS A 99 11.19 -15.03 -2.14
CA LYS A 99 12.28 -15.76 -1.49
C LYS A 99 13.21 -16.45 -2.48
N ASP A 100 12.67 -17.11 -3.48
CA ASP A 100 13.44 -17.78 -4.53
C ASP A 100 14.28 -16.77 -5.32
N ASN A 101 13.79 -15.54 -5.47
CA ASN A 101 14.49 -14.39 -6.05
C ASN A 101 15.40 -13.66 -5.05
N GLY A 102 15.63 -14.22 -3.87
CA GLY A 102 16.66 -13.79 -2.93
C GLY A 102 16.26 -12.69 -1.94
N MET A 103 14.96 -12.44 -1.75
CA MET A 103 14.46 -11.50 -0.73
C MET A 103 15.10 -11.74 0.64
N GLN A 104 15.59 -10.65 1.27
CA GLN A 104 16.17 -10.65 2.62
C GLN A 104 15.31 -9.89 3.63
N VAL A 105 14.52 -8.93 3.17
CA VAL A 105 13.58 -8.14 3.98
C VAL A 105 12.36 -7.84 3.11
N MET A 106 11.19 -7.66 3.72
CA MET A 106 9.95 -7.40 3.00
C MET A 106 9.39 -6.01 3.33
N VAL A 107 9.11 -5.21 2.30
CA VAL A 107 8.25 -4.01 2.40
C VAL A 107 6.92 -4.36 1.74
N GLY A 108 6.05 -5.05 2.46
CA GLY A 108 4.84 -5.65 1.92
C GLY A 108 4.06 -6.41 2.99
N THR A 109 2.92 -7.00 2.68
CA THR A 109 2.21 -6.95 1.38
C THR A 109 1.43 -5.65 1.24
N VAL A 110 0.85 -5.40 0.06
CA VAL A 110 0.02 -4.20 -0.18
C VAL A 110 -1.37 -4.30 0.45
N THR A 111 -2.07 -5.43 0.32
CA THR A 111 -3.43 -5.59 0.85
C THR A 111 -3.47 -6.47 2.10
N THR A 112 -4.44 -6.20 2.97
CA THR A 112 -4.66 -6.95 4.22
C THR A 112 -4.85 -8.45 3.99
N GLY A 113 -5.71 -8.84 3.06
CA GLY A 113 -5.99 -10.27 2.79
C GLY A 113 -4.73 -11.04 2.41
N SER A 114 -3.92 -10.48 1.51
CA SER A 114 -2.64 -11.08 1.11
C SER A 114 -1.61 -11.08 2.24
N CYS A 115 -1.62 -10.06 3.09
CA CYS A 115 -0.73 -9.98 4.26
C CYS A 115 -1.01 -11.12 5.21
N LEU A 116 -2.28 -11.29 5.61
CA LEU A 116 -2.72 -12.34 6.53
C LEU A 116 -2.37 -13.75 6.01
N ALA A 117 -2.36 -13.95 4.69
CA ALA A 117 -1.96 -15.23 4.09
C ALA A 117 -0.46 -15.55 4.25
N VAL A 118 0.40 -14.54 4.47
CA VAL A 118 1.86 -14.70 4.48
C VAL A 118 2.53 -14.40 5.82
N ILE A 119 1.86 -13.75 6.78
CA ILE A 119 2.47 -13.37 8.07
C ILE A 119 2.99 -14.55 8.90
N GLU A 120 2.37 -15.73 8.79
CA GLU A 120 2.89 -16.95 9.44
C GLU A 120 4.15 -17.46 8.74
N LYS A 121 4.27 -17.24 7.44
CA LYS A 121 5.42 -17.67 6.64
C LYS A 121 6.62 -16.76 6.87
N THR A 122 6.42 -15.44 6.87
CA THR A 122 7.47 -14.49 7.23
C THR A 122 7.98 -14.75 8.64
N LYS A 123 7.08 -15.07 9.59
CA LYS A 123 7.47 -15.48 10.94
C LYS A 123 8.27 -16.78 10.96
N GLN A 124 7.82 -17.83 10.26
CA GLN A 124 8.51 -19.12 10.18
C GLN A 124 9.91 -19.02 9.56
N ASP A 125 10.05 -18.16 8.54
CA ASP A 125 11.32 -17.92 7.86
C ASP A 125 12.19 -16.86 8.56
N ASN A 126 11.68 -16.25 9.63
CA ASN A 126 12.24 -15.09 10.33
C ASN A 126 12.66 -13.96 9.37
N ILE A 127 11.78 -13.57 8.47
CA ILE A 127 11.96 -12.44 7.55
C ILE A 127 11.23 -11.22 8.14
N PHE A 128 11.93 -10.10 8.26
CA PHE A 128 11.32 -8.85 8.70
C PHE A 128 10.35 -8.33 7.65
N GLN A 129 9.18 -7.93 8.10
CA GLN A 129 8.09 -7.46 7.27
C GLN A 129 7.65 -6.08 7.75
N LEU A 130 7.67 -5.09 6.85
CA LEU A 130 7.13 -3.76 7.08
C LEU A 130 6.07 -3.52 6.00
N THR A 131 4.80 -3.73 6.32
CA THR A 131 3.74 -3.52 5.34
C THR A 131 3.50 -2.03 5.13
N PRO A 132 3.48 -1.55 3.87
CA PRO A 132 3.16 -0.16 3.59
C PRO A 132 1.67 0.12 3.84
N SER A 133 0.76 -0.84 3.68
CA SER A 133 -0.68 -0.55 3.58
C SER A 133 -1.66 -1.63 4.03
N ALA A 134 -1.19 -2.80 4.48
CA ALA A 134 -2.07 -3.77 5.11
C ALA A 134 -2.37 -3.34 6.55
N SER A 135 -3.59 -2.87 6.80
CA SER A 135 -3.95 -2.11 8.00
C SER A 135 -4.67 -2.91 9.09
N ALA A 136 -5.14 -4.14 8.83
CA ALA A 136 -5.82 -4.91 9.88
C ALA A 136 -4.90 -5.24 11.04
N GLN A 137 -5.42 -5.17 12.27
CA GLN A 137 -4.65 -5.43 13.49
C GLN A 137 -3.94 -6.80 13.50
N ASP A 138 -4.57 -7.82 12.91
CA ASP A 138 -4.02 -9.17 12.89
C ASP A 138 -2.77 -9.32 12.02
N VAL A 139 -2.47 -8.36 11.14
CA VAL A 139 -1.24 -8.42 10.32
C VAL A 139 0.02 -8.22 11.15
N ILE A 140 -0.09 -7.53 12.28
CA ILE A 140 1.02 -7.25 13.22
C ILE A 140 0.97 -8.15 14.46
N LYS A 141 0.22 -9.26 14.41
CA LYS A 141 0.16 -10.21 15.54
C LYS A 141 1.50 -10.90 15.84
N ASN A 142 2.41 -10.92 14.86
CA ASN A 142 3.75 -11.52 14.96
C ASN A 142 4.81 -10.43 15.13
N ASP A 143 5.79 -10.66 15.99
CA ASP A 143 6.84 -9.70 16.35
C ASP A 143 7.78 -9.25 15.20
N ASN A 144 7.65 -9.84 14.01
CA ASN A 144 8.45 -9.55 12.83
C ASN A 144 7.69 -8.73 11.77
N CYS A 145 6.43 -8.35 12.04
CA CYS A 145 5.60 -7.59 11.12
C CYS A 145 5.21 -6.24 11.73
N PHE A 146 5.44 -5.16 10.97
CA PHE A 146 5.20 -3.78 11.37
C PHE A 146 4.40 -3.05 10.27
N GLN A 147 3.66 -2.01 10.62
CA GLN A 147 2.86 -1.21 9.69
C GLN A 147 3.44 0.19 9.47
N VAL A 148 3.45 0.69 8.24
CA VAL A 148 3.66 2.13 7.94
C VAL A 148 2.32 2.89 7.86
N CYS A 149 1.25 2.18 7.50
CA CYS A 149 -0.11 2.69 7.41
C CYS A 149 -0.79 2.79 8.79
N PHE A 150 -1.94 3.45 8.81
CA PHE A 150 -2.84 3.42 9.97
C PHE A 150 -3.52 2.07 10.12
N THR A 151 -3.76 1.67 11.36
CA THR A 151 -4.49 0.44 11.65
C THR A 151 -6.00 0.59 11.38
N ASP A 152 -6.68 -0.48 10.98
CA ASP A 152 -8.14 -0.49 10.79
C ASP A 152 -8.90 0.06 12.02
N PRO A 153 -8.55 -0.31 13.28
CA PRO A 153 -9.18 0.28 14.44
C PRO A 153 -9.05 1.79 14.52
N ASN A 154 -7.88 2.34 14.17
CA ASN A 154 -7.68 3.78 14.15
C ASN A 154 -8.49 4.45 13.03
N GLN A 155 -8.62 3.79 11.87
CA GLN A 155 -9.41 4.31 10.76
C GLN A 155 -10.91 4.33 11.05
N GLY A 156 -11.47 3.24 11.57
CA GLY A 156 -12.89 3.15 11.91
C GLY A 156 -13.26 4.09 13.06
N LYS A 157 -12.48 4.07 14.14
CA LYS A 157 -12.68 4.98 15.28
C LYS A 157 -12.52 6.44 14.87
N GLY A 158 -11.43 6.76 14.17
CA GLY A 158 -11.15 8.12 13.71
C GLY A 158 -12.24 8.67 12.79
N SER A 159 -12.83 7.82 11.94
CA SER A 159 -13.95 8.23 11.08
C SER A 159 -15.20 8.59 11.87
N ALA A 160 -15.56 7.77 12.89
CA ALA A 160 -16.69 8.06 13.76
C ALA A 160 -16.45 9.30 14.63
N ASP A 161 -15.24 9.45 15.19
CA ASP A 161 -14.82 10.67 15.91
C ASP A 161 -15.00 11.90 15.01
N TYR A 162 -14.45 11.87 13.80
CA TYR A 162 -14.46 13.00 12.89
C TYR A 162 -15.88 13.40 12.47
N ILE A 163 -16.72 12.42 12.14
CA ILE A 163 -18.13 12.67 11.78
C ILE A 163 -18.90 13.28 12.96
N ALA A 164 -18.71 12.79 14.18
CA ALA A 164 -19.39 13.29 15.36
C ALA A 164 -18.93 14.70 15.75
N GLU A 165 -17.63 14.95 15.77
CA GLU A 165 -17.03 16.24 16.16
C GLU A 165 -17.42 17.37 15.20
N ASN A 166 -17.50 17.05 13.90
CA ASN A 166 -17.84 18.01 12.85
C ASN A 166 -19.32 18.00 12.45
N LYS A 167 -20.13 17.13 13.06
CA LYS A 167 -21.57 16.98 12.79
C LYS A 167 -21.88 16.78 11.30
N LEU A 168 -21.10 15.92 10.64
CA LEU A 168 -21.18 15.72 9.19
C LEU A 168 -22.44 14.99 8.73
N ALA A 169 -23.15 14.33 9.65
CA ALA A 169 -24.31 13.52 9.33
C ALA A 169 -25.35 13.59 10.45
N THR A 170 -26.62 13.47 10.06
CA THR A 170 -27.70 13.14 11.00
C THR A 170 -28.05 11.66 10.93
N LYS A 171 -27.88 11.01 9.77
CA LYS A 171 -28.22 9.61 9.52
C LYS A 171 -27.19 8.95 8.60
N ILE A 172 -26.55 7.91 9.12
CA ILE A 172 -25.44 7.25 8.45
C ILE A 172 -25.92 5.92 7.89
N ALA A 173 -25.59 5.66 6.62
CA ALA A 173 -25.56 4.30 6.09
C ALA A 173 -24.11 3.83 5.96
N VAL A 174 -23.89 2.52 6.12
CA VAL A 174 -22.58 1.90 5.86
C VAL A 174 -22.75 0.85 4.76
N ILE A 175 -21.86 0.87 3.76
CA ILE A 175 -21.75 -0.17 2.74
C ILE A 175 -20.34 -0.76 2.78
N TYR A 176 -20.19 -2.02 3.20
CA TYR A 176 -18.89 -2.67 3.42
C TYR A 176 -18.77 -4.04 2.74
N ASP A 177 -17.54 -4.49 2.51
CA ASP A 177 -17.27 -5.84 2.00
C ASP A 177 -17.11 -6.82 3.18
N SER A 178 -18.10 -7.67 3.36
CA SER A 178 -18.10 -8.69 4.42
C SER A 178 -17.16 -9.87 4.18
N SER A 179 -16.60 -9.97 2.96
CA SER A 179 -15.62 -10.99 2.59
C SER A 179 -14.17 -10.50 2.67
N ASP A 180 -13.97 -9.21 2.98
CA ASP A 180 -12.66 -8.58 3.10
C ASP A 180 -12.38 -8.16 4.55
N ALA A 181 -11.25 -8.63 5.08
CA ALA A 181 -10.89 -8.41 6.49
C ALA A 181 -10.59 -6.93 6.80
N TYR A 182 -10.05 -6.19 5.82
CA TYR A 182 -9.82 -4.75 5.93
C TYR A 182 -11.16 -4.01 6.09
N SER A 183 -12.08 -4.25 5.16
CA SER A 183 -13.39 -3.58 5.15
C SER A 183 -14.20 -3.90 6.41
N SER A 184 -14.24 -5.17 6.80
CA SER A 184 -14.95 -5.61 8.00
C SER A 184 -14.31 -5.09 9.29
N GLY A 185 -12.98 -5.02 9.36
CA GLY A 185 -12.26 -4.50 10.52
C GLY A 185 -12.55 -3.02 10.79
N ILE A 186 -12.52 -2.20 9.74
CA ILE A 186 -12.86 -0.77 9.83
C ILE A 186 -14.34 -0.60 10.18
N PHE A 187 -15.25 -1.34 9.54
CA PHE A 187 -16.68 -1.26 9.85
C PHE A 187 -16.99 -1.57 11.32
N ASN A 188 -16.42 -2.66 11.86
CA ASN A 188 -16.70 -3.08 13.24
C ASN A 188 -16.29 -2.01 14.27
N THR A 189 -15.15 -1.37 14.05
CA THR A 189 -14.64 -0.33 14.96
C THR A 189 -15.36 1.00 14.76
N PHE A 190 -15.70 1.36 13.51
CA PHE A 190 -16.59 2.48 13.21
C PHE A 190 -17.93 2.35 13.91
N LYS A 191 -18.60 1.19 13.78
CA LYS A 191 -19.91 0.93 14.40
C LYS A 191 -19.85 1.08 15.92
N SER A 192 -18.86 0.47 16.54
CA SER A 192 -18.68 0.52 18.00
C SER A 192 -18.47 1.96 18.49
N GLU A 193 -17.64 2.74 17.79
CA GLU A 193 -17.38 4.13 18.16
C GLU A 193 -18.58 5.04 17.83
N ALA A 194 -19.27 4.81 16.72
CA ALA A 194 -20.49 5.52 16.35
C ALA A 194 -21.58 5.37 17.42
N GLU A 195 -21.79 4.16 17.94
CA GLU A 195 -22.68 3.91 19.08
C GLU A 195 -22.24 4.69 20.32
N ALA A 196 -20.94 4.70 20.64
CA ALA A 196 -20.38 5.44 21.78
C ALA A 196 -20.54 6.96 21.64
N LYS A 197 -20.51 7.48 20.41
CA LYS A 197 -20.68 8.91 20.08
C LYS A 197 -22.13 9.32 19.88
N GLY A 198 -23.07 8.37 19.84
CA GLY A 198 -24.48 8.63 19.59
C GLY A 198 -24.80 9.01 18.13
N LEU A 199 -23.99 8.54 17.18
CA LEU A 199 -24.30 8.64 15.76
C LEU A 199 -25.40 7.65 15.37
N ASP A 200 -26.34 8.06 14.51
CA ASP A 200 -27.48 7.24 14.09
C ASP A 200 -27.13 6.45 12.81
N ILE A 201 -26.74 5.19 12.96
CA ILE A 201 -26.57 4.27 11.83
C ILE A 201 -27.94 3.69 11.45
N VAL A 202 -28.52 4.20 10.36
CA VAL A 202 -29.88 3.85 9.90
C VAL A 202 -29.92 2.70 8.89
N ALA A 203 -28.77 2.34 8.31
CA ALA A 203 -28.64 1.20 7.40
C ALA A 203 -27.22 0.61 7.44
N GLU A 204 -27.10 -0.69 7.71
CA GLU A 204 -25.86 -1.46 7.60
C GLU A 204 -26.02 -2.45 6.45
N GLN A 205 -25.23 -2.29 5.40
CA GLN A 205 -25.35 -3.09 4.19
C GLN A 205 -24.00 -3.68 3.83
N SER A 206 -23.99 -4.94 3.38
CA SER A 206 -22.78 -5.60 2.95
C SER A 206 -22.88 -6.10 1.52
N PHE A 207 -21.72 -6.35 0.93
CA PHE A 207 -21.53 -7.19 -0.24
C PHE A 207 -20.42 -8.20 0.02
N THR A 208 -20.14 -9.05 -0.96
CA THR A 208 -19.03 -9.99 -0.96
C THR A 208 -18.29 -9.92 -2.29
N LYS A 209 -17.17 -10.62 -2.40
CA LYS A 209 -16.40 -10.79 -3.63
C LYS A 209 -17.27 -11.19 -4.85
N ASP A 210 -18.35 -11.94 -4.64
CA ASP A 210 -19.24 -12.43 -5.70
C ASP A 210 -20.32 -11.42 -6.12
N SER A 211 -20.63 -10.43 -5.26
CA SER A 211 -21.69 -9.43 -5.48
C SER A 211 -21.17 -8.00 -5.63
N LYS A 212 -19.84 -7.81 -5.75
CA LYS A 212 -19.13 -6.52 -5.76
C LYS A 212 -19.31 -5.63 -7.00
N THR A 213 -20.35 -5.86 -7.81
CA THR A 213 -20.59 -5.12 -9.06
C THR A 213 -21.96 -4.44 -9.13
N ASP A 214 -22.94 -4.90 -8.36
CA ASP A 214 -24.28 -4.33 -8.28
C ASP A 214 -24.62 -4.00 -6.82
N PHE A 215 -24.77 -2.71 -6.54
CA PHE A 215 -25.04 -2.16 -5.21
C PHE A 215 -26.46 -1.59 -5.10
N SER A 216 -27.32 -1.87 -6.07
CA SER A 216 -28.67 -1.28 -6.16
C SER A 216 -29.51 -1.54 -4.91
N ALA A 217 -29.40 -2.73 -4.32
CA ALA A 217 -30.11 -3.10 -3.08
C ALA A 217 -29.60 -2.28 -1.88
N GLN A 218 -28.28 -2.20 -1.72
CA GLN A 218 -27.60 -1.49 -0.64
C GLN A 218 -27.88 0.03 -0.71
N ILE A 219 -27.80 0.59 -1.92
CA ILE A 219 -28.11 1.99 -2.21
C ILE A 219 -29.59 2.29 -1.93
N SER A 220 -30.50 1.41 -2.35
CA SER A 220 -31.93 1.57 -2.09
C SER A 220 -32.24 1.52 -0.60
N ALA A 221 -31.59 0.63 0.16
CA ALA A 221 -31.75 0.56 1.61
C ALA A 221 -31.27 1.84 2.31
N ALA A 222 -30.07 2.33 1.96
CA ALA A 222 -29.53 3.59 2.49
C ALA A 222 -30.45 4.78 2.19
N LYS A 223 -30.91 4.91 0.94
CA LYS A 223 -31.83 5.97 0.51
C LYS A 223 -33.17 5.91 1.24
N ASN A 224 -33.77 4.72 1.36
CA ASN A 224 -35.07 4.54 2.01
C ASN A 224 -35.01 4.79 3.52
N ALA A 225 -33.87 4.52 4.15
CA ALA A 225 -33.62 4.86 5.55
C ALA A 225 -33.42 6.37 5.78
N GLY A 226 -33.21 7.13 4.70
CA GLY A 226 -32.99 8.57 4.71
C GLY A 226 -31.59 8.95 5.18
N ALA A 227 -30.58 8.12 4.89
CA ALA A 227 -29.20 8.46 5.20
C ALA A 227 -28.76 9.71 4.41
N ASP A 228 -28.10 10.63 5.09
CA ASP A 228 -27.49 11.85 4.51
C ASP A 228 -25.98 11.70 4.34
N LEU A 229 -25.37 10.70 4.99
CA LEU A 229 -24.00 10.27 4.79
C LEU A 229 -23.92 8.76 4.53
N VAL A 230 -23.09 8.35 3.57
CA VAL A 230 -22.73 6.95 3.34
C VAL A 230 -21.25 6.75 3.65
N PHE A 231 -20.97 5.96 4.68
CA PHE A 231 -19.63 5.54 5.04
C PHE A 231 -19.22 4.32 4.20
N LEU A 232 -18.04 4.41 3.56
CA LEU A 232 -17.52 3.46 2.58
C LEU A 232 -16.12 2.95 3.00
N PRO A 233 -16.04 2.00 3.95
CA PRO A 233 -14.77 1.37 4.34
C PRO A 233 -14.35 0.31 3.31
N ILE A 234 -14.17 0.69 2.04
CA ILE A 234 -13.94 -0.21 0.91
C ILE A 234 -12.86 0.36 -0.02
N TYR A 235 -12.51 -0.37 -1.09
CA TYR A 235 -11.57 0.11 -2.09
C TYR A 235 -12.21 0.96 -3.20
N HIS A 236 -11.39 1.81 -3.82
CA HIS A 236 -11.77 2.81 -4.82
C HIS A 236 -12.61 2.25 -5.98
N GLN A 237 -12.30 1.04 -6.47
CA GLN A 237 -13.05 0.43 -7.58
C GLN A 237 -14.52 0.20 -7.22
N GLN A 238 -14.82 -0.43 -6.09
CA GLN A 238 -16.20 -0.62 -5.63
C GLN A 238 -16.87 0.71 -5.27
N ALA A 239 -16.14 1.65 -4.66
CA ALA A 239 -16.66 2.98 -4.39
C ALA A 239 -17.08 3.71 -5.68
N SER A 240 -16.29 3.65 -6.75
CA SER A 240 -16.64 4.27 -8.05
C SER A 240 -17.97 3.76 -8.64
N LEU A 241 -18.25 2.46 -8.46
CA LEU A 241 -19.49 1.83 -8.87
C LEU A 241 -20.66 2.32 -8.01
N ILE A 242 -20.47 2.43 -6.70
CA ILE A 242 -21.48 2.97 -5.78
C ILE A 242 -21.79 4.43 -6.14
N LEU A 243 -20.79 5.27 -6.35
CA LEU A 243 -20.96 6.67 -6.76
C LEU A 243 -21.78 6.79 -8.07
N THR A 244 -21.44 5.97 -9.06
CA THR A 244 -22.15 5.90 -10.36
C THR A 244 -23.61 5.45 -10.20
N GLN A 245 -23.86 4.44 -9.36
CA GLN A 245 -25.18 3.89 -9.14
C GLN A 245 -26.05 4.82 -8.27
N CYS A 246 -25.48 5.51 -7.28
CA CYS A 246 -26.13 6.56 -6.51
C CYS A 246 -26.61 7.70 -7.42
N LYS A 247 -25.75 8.15 -8.35
CA LYS A 247 -26.12 9.14 -9.37
C LYS A 247 -27.30 8.67 -10.21
N SER A 248 -27.26 7.43 -10.69
CA SER A 248 -28.34 6.81 -11.49
C SER A 248 -29.64 6.67 -10.70
N ALA A 249 -29.56 6.43 -9.39
CA ALA A 249 -30.68 6.35 -8.47
C ALA A 249 -31.18 7.72 -7.97
N ASN A 250 -30.58 8.84 -8.40
CA ASN A 250 -30.84 10.18 -7.89
C ASN A 250 -30.78 10.21 -6.35
N TYR A 251 -29.69 9.69 -5.79
CA TYR A 251 -29.36 9.70 -4.37
C TYR A 251 -27.98 10.33 -4.22
N ASN A 252 -27.90 11.47 -3.55
CA ASN A 252 -26.68 12.28 -3.44
C ASN A 252 -26.34 12.51 -1.96
N PRO A 253 -25.97 11.47 -1.20
CA PRO A 253 -25.50 11.64 0.17
C PRO A 253 -24.09 12.24 0.17
N THR A 254 -23.64 12.72 1.32
CA THR A 254 -22.21 12.89 1.57
C THR A 254 -21.54 11.52 1.58
N PHE A 255 -20.40 11.37 0.90
CA PHE A 255 -19.61 10.14 0.96
C PHE A 255 -18.41 10.37 1.87
N PHE A 256 -18.21 9.43 2.81
CA PHE A 256 -17.04 9.42 3.68
C PHE A 256 -16.40 8.04 3.62
N GLY A 257 -15.07 7.96 3.52
CA GLY A 257 -14.36 6.69 3.57
C GLY A 257 -13.02 6.81 4.26
N CYS A 258 -12.15 5.85 3.98
CA CYS A 258 -10.80 5.84 4.51
C CYS A 258 -9.76 5.77 3.38
N ASP A 259 -8.56 5.30 3.68
CA ASP A 259 -7.42 5.26 2.77
C ASP A 259 -7.68 4.44 1.49
N GLY A 260 -8.54 3.42 1.57
CA GLY A 260 -9.02 2.65 0.43
C GLY A 260 -9.78 3.47 -0.62
N LEU A 261 -10.16 4.72 -0.38
CA LEU A 261 -10.74 5.59 -1.42
C LEU A 261 -9.69 6.43 -2.16
N ASP A 262 -8.45 6.45 -1.69
CA ASP A 262 -7.37 7.09 -2.41
C ASP A 262 -7.11 6.33 -3.72
N GLY A 263 -7.15 7.04 -4.83
CA GLY A 263 -7.07 6.48 -6.18
C GLY A 263 -8.32 6.60 -7.04
N LEU A 264 -9.46 7.05 -6.49
CA LEU A 264 -10.70 7.31 -7.24
C LEU A 264 -10.50 8.19 -8.49
N LEU A 265 -9.65 9.21 -8.38
CA LEU A 265 -9.39 10.15 -9.49
C LEU A 265 -8.56 9.57 -10.64
N SER A 266 -8.01 8.37 -10.48
CA SER A 266 -7.13 7.71 -11.46
C SER A 266 -7.80 6.52 -12.16
N ILE A 267 -9.06 6.19 -11.82
CA ILE A 267 -9.80 5.08 -12.42
C ILE A 267 -10.10 5.39 -13.89
N LYS A 268 -9.70 4.49 -14.78
CA LYS A 268 -9.96 4.62 -16.22
C LYS A 268 -11.46 4.50 -16.51
N ASN A 269 -11.97 5.38 -17.36
CA ASN A 269 -13.37 5.41 -17.81
C ASN A 269 -14.40 5.69 -16.70
N PHE A 270 -13.97 6.19 -15.54
CA PHE A 270 -14.85 6.65 -14.49
C PHE A 270 -15.08 8.16 -14.59
N ASP A 271 -16.31 8.61 -14.36
CA ASP A 271 -16.63 10.03 -14.28
C ASP A 271 -16.17 10.58 -12.93
N THR A 272 -14.94 11.12 -12.91
CA THR A 272 -14.32 11.64 -11.69
C THR A 272 -15.04 12.87 -11.11
N SER A 273 -15.96 13.50 -11.85
CA SER A 273 -16.80 14.57 -11.29
C SER A 273 -17.75 14.08 -10.20
N LEU A 274 -18.04 12.76 -10.17
CA LEU A 274 -18.81 12.13 -9.10
C LEU A 274 -18.07 12.06 -7.77
N CYS A 275 -16.76 12.31 -7.76
CA CYS A 275 -15.97 12.35 -6.54
C CYS A 275 -15.98 13.71 -5.83
N GLU A 276 -16.53 14.75 -6.44
CA GLU A 276 -16.59 16.07 -5.80
C GLU A 276 -17.31 15.97 -4.44
N GLY A 277 -16.63 16.41 -3.38
CA GLY A 277 -17.14 16.35 -2.01
C GLY A 277 -16.96 15.02 -1.29
N VAL A 278 -16.38 13.99 -1.92
CA VAL A 278 -16.00 12.75 -1.23
C VAL A 278 -14.93 13.08 -0.19
N MET A 279 -15.19 12.71 1.06
CA MET A 279 -14.27 12.87 2.18
C MET A 279 -13.63 11.53 2.52
N LEU A 280 -12.38 11.56 2.99
CA LEU A 280 -11.67 10.37 3.45
C LEU A 280 -10.62 10.69 4.50
N LEU A 281 -10.35 9.73 5.37
CA LEU A 281 -9.14 9.73 6.20
C LEU A 281 -7.97 9.08 5.45
N THR A 282 -6.88 9.81 5.25
CA THR A 282 -5.67 9.34 4.56
C THR A 282 -4.45 10.12 5.09
N PRO A 283 -3.24 9.53 5.18
CA PRO A 283 -2.07 10.27 5.69
C PRO A 283 -1.50 11.29 4.69
N PHE A 284 -1.89 11.17 3.43
CA PHE A 284 -1.22 11.81 2.31
C PHE A 284 -2.21 12.51 1.39
N ALA A 285 -1.84 13.71 0.95
CA ALA A 285 -2.51 14.43 -0.11
C ALA A 285 -1.45 14.91 -1.10
N ALA A 286 -1.59 14.54 -2.37
CA ALA A 286 -0.58 14.85 -3.40
C ALA A 286 -0.46 16.36 -3.70
N ASP A 287 -1.42 17.18 -3.26
CA ASP A 287 -1.39 18.64 -3.39
C ASP A 287 -0.87 19.35 -2.13
N ALA A 288 -0.48 18.61 -1.09
CA ALA A 288 -0.02 19.19 0.17
C ALA A 288 1.24 20.04 -0.06
N GLN A 289 1.30 21.21 0.58
CA GLN A 289 2.32 22.22 0.30
C GLN A 289 3.68 21.93 0.96
N ASP A 290 3.79 20.84 1.72
CA ASP A 290 5.04 20.38 2.30
C ASP A 290 6.08 20.10 1.21
N GLN A 291 7.28 20.68 1.34
CA GLN A 291 8.30 20.58 0.31
C GLN A 291 8.68 19.13 -0.01
N ALA A 292 8.79 18.27 1.01
CA ALA A 292 9.10 16.85 0.82
C ALA A 292 8.01 16.12 -0.02
N ILE A 293 6.73 16.45 0.20
CA ILE A 293 5.62 15.91 -0.59
C ILE A 293 5.69 16.43 -2.02
N GLN A 294 5.89 17.73 -2.21
CA GLN A 294 6.02 18.32 -3.55
C GLN A 294 7.19 17.73 -4.35
N ASP A 295 8.33 17.52 -3.71
CA ASP A 295 9.51 16.90 -4.32
C ASP A 295 9.24 15.44 -4.71
N PHE A 296 8.61 14.66 -3.82
CA PHE A 296 8.21 13.29 -4.11
C PHE A 296 7.20 13.21 -5.26
N VAL A 297 6.15 14.03 -5.22
CA VAL A 297 5.11 14.07 -6.27
C VAL A 297 5.71 14.45 -7.62
N LYS A 298 6.59 15.46 -7.64
CA LYS A 298 7.31 15.86 -8.87
C LYS A 298 8.16 14.71 -9.39
N LYS A 299 8.98 14.10 -8.53
CA LYS A 299 9.85 12.98 -8.90
C LYS A 299 9.04 11.79 -9.43
N TYR A 300 7.94 11.45 -8.78
CA TYR A 300 7.06 10.37 -9.19
C TYR A 300 6.45 10.65 -10.57
N LYS A 301 5.94 11.86 -10.79
CA LYS A 301 5.43 12.31 -12.10
C LYS A 301 6.49 12.26 -13.18
N ASP A 302 7.70 12.72 -12.89
CA ASP A 302 8.83 12.72 -13.84
C ASP A 302 9.22 11.28 -14.23
N ALA A 303 9.16 10.33 -13.30
CA ALA A 303 9.50 8.92 -13.54
C ALA A 303 8.39 8.12 -14.24
N TYR A 304 7.12 8.46 -13.99
CA TYR A 304 5.97 7.65 -14.38
C TYR A 304 4.95 8.42 -15.23
N ASN A 305 5.43 9.15 -16.24
CA ASN A 305 4.61 9.77 -17.30
C ASN A 305 3.51 10.71 -16.79
N GLY A 306 3.78 11.46 -15.72
CA GLY A 306 2.83 12.40 -15.14
C GLY A 306 1.77 11.77 -14.23
N GLU A 307 1.87 10.47 -13.93
CA GLU A 307 1.02 9.83 -12.93
C GLU A 307 1.17 10.50 -11.56
N THR A 308 0.04 10.72 -10.88
CA THR A 308 0.04 11.28 -9.52
C THR A 308 0.13 10.13 -8.52
N PRO A 309 1.08 10.15 -7.57
CA PRO A 309 1.14 9.11 -6.54
C PRO A 309 -0.05 9.22 -5.59
N ASN A 310 -0.52 8.06 -5.10
CA ASN A 310 -1.47 7.96 -3.99
C ASN A 310 -0.73 7.71 -2.67
N GLN A 311 -1.47 7.63 -1.57
CA GLN A 311 -0.93 7.37 -0.24
C GLN A 311 -0.15 6.04 -0.17
N PHE A 312 -0.59 5.01 -0.90
CA PHE A 312 0.08 3.71 -0.97
C PHE A 312 1.50 3.82 -1.54
N ALA A 313 1.71 4.65 -2.57
CA ALA A 313 3.04 4.98 -3.05
C ALA A 313 3.87 5.72 -1.99
N ALA A 314 3.30 6.72 -1.31
CA ALA A 314 4.02 7.48 -0.30
C ALA A 314 4.44 6.61 0.90
N ASP A 315 3.55 5.73 1.41
CA ASP A 315 3.86 4.80 2.49
C ASP A 315 4.92 3.76 2.09
N ALA A 316 4.89 3.28 0.84
CA ALA A 316 5.91 2.36 0.34
C ALA A 316 7.28 3.04 0.19
N TYR A 317 7.30 4.30 -0.24
CA TYR A 317 8.52 5.10 -0.28
C TYR A 317 9.09 5.27 1.13
N ASP A 318 8.28 5.70 2.09
CA ASP A 318 8.68 5.84 3.49
C ASP A 318 9.13 4.50 4.09
N GLY A 319 8.45 3.39 3.77
CA GLY A 319 8.84 2.05 4.25
C GLY A 319 10.26 1.64 3.82
N VAL A 320 10.64 1.91 2.56
CA VAL A 320 12.01 1.66 2.09
C VAL A 320 13.01 2.60 2.77
N MET A 321 12.66 3.88 2.96
CA MET A 321 13.53 4.86 3.61
C MET A 321 13.75 4.54 5.10
N VAL A 322 12.71 4.13 5.82
CA VAL A 322 12.78 3.64 7.20
C VAL A 322 13.72 2.44 7.29
N LEU A 323 13.54 1.45 6.42
CA LEU A 323 14.45 0.30 6.37
C LEU A 323 15.89 0.71 6.09
N ALA A 324 16.11 1.64 5.15
CA ALA A 324 17.45 2.10 4.81
C ALA A 324 18.15 2.77 6.02
N GLU A 325 17.42 3.59 6.78
CA GLU A 325 17.94 4.25 7.98
C GLU A 325 18.27 3.22 9.08
N LEU A 326 17.35 2.30 9.36
CA LEU A 326 17.55 1.25 10.36
C LEU A 326 18.72 0.33 9.98
N MET A 327 18.80 -0.11 8.74
CA MET A 327 19.90 -0.94 8.24
C MET A 327 21.24 -0.24 8.33
N LYS A 328 21.28 1.07 8.03
CA LYS A 328 22.48 1.89 8.20
C LYS A 328 22.90 1.97 9.67
N LYS A 329 21.96 2.24 10.58
CA LYS A 329 22.20 2.29 12.03
C LYS A 329 22.73 0.97 12.58
N GLU A 330 22.16 -0.16 12.15
CA GLU A 330 22.47 -1.50 12.66
C GLU A 330 23.68 -2.18 11.99
N GLY A 331 24.34 -1.50 11.06
CA GLY A 331 25.49 -2.03 10.33
C GLY A 331 25.15 -3.22 9.44
N ILE A 332 23.92 -3.28 8.91
CA ILE A 332 23.45 -4.36 8.03
C ILE A 332 24.16 -4.31 6.67
N THR A 333 24.56 -5.48 6.17
CA THR A 333 25.28 -5.70 4.90
C THR A 333 24.66 -6.86 4.10
N ALA A 334 24.93 -6.96 2.80
CA ALA A 334 24.33 -7.98 1.91
C ALA A 334 24.60 -9.43 2.31
N ASP A 335 25.72 -9.71 2.96
CA ASP A 335 26.13 -11.06 3.36
C ASP A 335 25.41 -11.59 4.61
N MET A 336 24.69 -10.71 5.34
CA MET A 336 23.87 -11.12 6.48
C MET A 336 22.68 -11.97 6.03
N SER A 337 22.33 -12.97 6.84
CA SER A 337 21.14 -13.77 6.59
C SER A 337 19.86 -12.93 6.81
N ALA A 338 18.77 -13.30 6.14
CA ALA A 338 17.46 -12.66 6.36
C ALA A 338 17.03 -12.72 7.84
N SER A 339 17.37 -13.82 8.52
CA SER A 339 17.12 -14.00 9.96
C SER A 339 17.91 -13.01 10.82
N ASP A 340 19.21 -12.83 10.56
CA ASP A 340 20.03 -11.87 11.32
C ASP A 340 19.58 -10.42 11.08
N ILE A 341 19.21 -10.11 9.83
CA ILE A 341 18.60 -8.83 9.45
C ILE A 341 17.30 -8.63 10.24
N CYS A 342 16.45 -9.65 10.32
CA CYS A 342 15.19 -9.56 11.02
C CYS A 342 15.35 -9.29 12.51
N ASP A 343 16.22 -10.02 13.20
CA ASP A 343 16.44 -9.84 14.63
C ASP A 343 17.00 -8.44 14.95
N LYS A 344 17.86 -7.89 14.07
CA LYS A 344 18.35 -6.52 14.18
C LYS A 344 17.24 -5.49 13.96
N LEU A 345 16.46 -5.63 12.89
CA LEU A 345 15.42 -4.67 12.52
C LEU A 345 14.27 -4.62 13.53
N LYS A 346 13.80 -5.78 14.03
CA LYS A 346 12.77 -5.84 15.10
C LYS A 346 13.18 -5.01 16.32
N LYS A 347 14.42 -5.19 16.77
CA LYS A 347 14.94 -4.45 17.92
C LYS A 347 15.10 -2.96 17.61
N ALA A 348 15.60 -2.62 16.42
CA ALA A 348 15.92 -1.26 16.07
C ALA A 348 14.68 -0.39 15.80
N ILE A 349 13.64 -0.95 15.17
CA ILE A 349 12.41 -0.20 14.85
C ILE A 349 11.59 0.11 16.10
N SER A 350 11.56 -0.79 17.08
CA SER A 350 10.89 -0.60 18.38
C SER A 350 11.76 0.11 19.43
N ASP A 351 12.95 0.59 19.05
CA ASP A 351 13.79 1.38 19.94
C ASP A 351 13.10 2.70 20.25
N LYS A 352 12.93 3.03 21.54
CA LYS A 352 12.28 4.27 22.00
C LYS A 352 12.91 5.56 21.45
N ASP A 353 14.20 5.48 21.08
CA ASP A 353 15.01 6.57 20.55
C ASP A 353 15.01 6.60 19.01
N PHE A 354 14.38 5.62 18.34
CA PHE A 354 14.09 5.68 16.92
C PHE A 354 12.80 6.48 16.66
N SER A 355 12.85 7.34 15.66
CA SER A 355 11.70 8.05 15.11
C SER A 355 12.01 8.44 13.68
N TYR A 356 11.00 8.47 12.82
CA TYR A 356 11.15 8.84 11.41
C TYR A 356 10.18 9.95 11.01
N ASP A 357 10.70 10.96 10.30
CA ASP A 357 9.91 12.00 9.63
C ASP A 357 9.85 11.64 8.14
N GLY A 358 8.64 11.40 7.64
CA GLY A 358 8.39 10.93 6.29
C GLY A 358 7.40 11.79 5.52
N LEU A 359 7.03 11.28 4.34
CA LEU A 359 5.97 11.85 3.49
C LEU A 359 4.60 11.72 4.13
N THR A 360 4.38 10.66 4.92
CA THR A 360 3.07 10.30 5.43
C THR A 360 2.88 10.57 6.93
N GLY A 361 3.91 11.05 7.63
CA GLY A 361 3.84 11.40 9.04
C GLY A 361 5.12 12.01 9.60
N THR A 362 5.02 12.69 10.74
CA THR A 362 6.16 13.25 11.47
C THR A 362 6.30 12.57 12.83
N GLY A 363 7.53 12.29 13.25
CA GLY A 363 7.83 11.64 14.52
C GLY A 363 7.25 10.25 14.61
N MET A 364 7.12 9.52 13.49
CA MET A 364 6.60 8.17 13.46
C MET A 364 7.49 7.24 14.30
N LYS A 365 6.89 6.48 15.19
CA LYS A 365 7.53 5.50 16.07
C LYS A 365 6.75 4.19 16.01
N TRP A 366 7.42 3.09 16.37
CA TRP A 366 6.79 1.78 16.43
C TRP A 366 6.91 1.21 17.84
N GLY A 367 5.82 0.62 18.33
CA GLY A 367 5.83 -0.19 19.53
C GLY A 367 6.33 -1.61 19.26
N GLU A 368 6.36 -2.44 20.31
CA GLU A 368 6.56 -3.90 20.16
C GLU A 368 5.32 -4.60 19.56
N ASP A 369 4.18 -3.90 19.53
CA ASP A 369 2.93 -4.36 18.94
C ASP A 369 2.90 -4.24 17.41
N GLY A 370 3.94 -3.64 16.80
CA GLY A 370 4.07 -3.50 15.35
C GLY A 370 3.33 -2.31 14.74
N ALA A 371 2.51 -1.61 15.52
CA ALA A 371 1.75 -0.46 15.05
C ALA A 371 2.62 0.81 15.03
N VAL A 372 2.40 1.67 14.02
CA VAL A 372 3.02 2.99 13.94
C VAL A 372 2.21 4.03 14.71
N SER A 373 2.90 4.93 15.41
CA SER A 373 2.31 6.16 15.94
C SER A 373 2.12 7.17 14.80
N LYS A 374 0.88 7.36 14.37
CA LYS A 374 0.55 8.25 13.26
C LYS A 374 -0.85 8.80 13.51
N ASP A 375 -1.11 10.03 13.09
CA ASP A 375 -2.47 10.61 13.07
C ASP A 375 -3.02 10.74 11.64
N PRO A 376 -4.26 10.26 11.37
CA PRO A 376 -4.86 10.39 10.04
C PRO A 376 -5.18 11.85 9.73
N LYS A 377 -5.04 12.24 8.46
CA LYS A 377 -5.50 13.55 7.98
C LYS A 377 -6.86 13.38 7.32
N ALA A 378 -7.75 14.34 7.54
CA ALA A 378 -8.99 14.41 6.79
C ALA A 378 -8.76 15.14 5.46
N VAL A 379 -9.22 14.51 4.38
CA VAL A 379 -9.06 14.98 3.00
C VAL A 379 -10.44 15.04 2.35
N ILE A 380 -10.60 15.98 1.43
CA ILE A 380 -11.76 16.11 0.56
C ILE A 380 -11.30 16.14 -0.90
N ILE A 381 -12.06 15.49 -1.78
CA ILE A 381 -11.87 15.64 -3.21
C ILE A 381 -12.61 16.89 -3.67
N LYS A 382 -11.86 17.87 -4.19
CA LYS A 382 -12.41 19.09 -4.78
C LYS A 382 -11.63 19.55 -5.99
N ASN A 383 -12.31 20.03 -7.02
CA ASN A 383 -11.69 20.48 -8.28
C ASN A 383 -10.77 19.42 -8.92
N GLY A 384 -11.13 18.13 -8.78
CA GLY A 384 -10.34 17.02 -9.33
C GLY A 384 -9.01 16.79 -8.64
N ALA A 385 -8.85 17.21 -7.39
CA ALA A 385 -7.68 16.93 -6.55
C ALA A 385 -8.09 16.49 -5.14
N TYR A 386 -7.24 15.68 -4.51
CA TYR A 386 -7.29 15.39 -3.09
C TYR A 386 -6.68 16.56 -2.34
N SER A 387 -7.46 17.27 -1.53
CA SER A 387 -7.02 18.42 -0.74
C SER A 387 -7.31 18.24 0.75
N ALA A 388 -6.55 18.90 1.61
CA ALA A 388 -6.86 18.93 3.04
C ALA A 388 -8.30 19.44 3.27
N LEU A 389 -9.06 18.72 4.10
CA LEU A 389 -10.42 19.11 4.47
C LEU A 389 -10.38 20.30 5.42
N THR A 390 -11.12 21.37 5.10
CA THR A 390 -11.14 22.61 5.88
C THR A 390 -12.50 22.82 6.58
N ALA A 391 -12.55 23.75 7.54
CA ALA A 391 -13.80 24.13 8.19
C ALA A 391 -14.84 24.69 7.21
N ASP A 392 -14.40 25.40 6.16
CA ASP A 392 -15.28 25.93 5.12
C ASP A 392 -15.90 24.80 4.28
N ASP A 393 -15.13 23.76 3.99
CA ASP A 393 -15.63 22.58 3.27
C ASP A 393 -16.72 21.84 4.10
N ILE A 394 -16.51 21.74 5.43
CA ILE A 394 -17.48 21.16 6.37
C ILE A 394 -18.77 21.99 6.44
N ALA A 395 -18.64 23.32 6.49
CA ALA A 395 -19.79 24.22 6.50
C ALA A 395 -20.60 24.11 5.20
N ALA A 396 -19.94 23.91 4.06
CA ALA A 396 -20.58 23.72 2.77
C ALA A 396 -21.34 22.38 2.69
N SER A 397 -20.80 21.30 3.26
CA SER A 397 -21.44 19.97 3.22
C SER A 397 -22.68 19.86 4.13
N THR A 398 -22.72 20.61 5.23
CA THR A 398 -23.81 20.58 6.21
C THR A 398 -24.95 21.57 5.91
N ALA A 399 -24.80 22.41 4.88
CA ALA A 399 -25.79 23.41 4.48
C ALA A 399 -26.75 22.93 3.37
N GLN A 400 -26.51 21.75 2.78
CA GLN A 400 -27.38 21.09 1.80
C GLN A 400 -28.40 20.19 2.51
#